data_AF-A0AAE0CVC8-F1
#
_entry.id   AF-A0AAE0CVC8-F1
#
_cell.length_a   1.000
_cell.length_b   1.000
_cell.length_c   1.000
_cell.angle_alpha   90.00
_cell.angle_beta   90.00
_cell.angle_gamma   90.00
#
_symmetry.space_group_name_H-M   'P 1'
#
loop_
_entity.id
_entity.type
_entity.pdbx_description
1 polymer ?
#
loop_
_entity_poly.entity_id
_entity_poly.type
_entity_poly.pdbx_seq_one_letter_code
_entity_poly.pdbx_strand_id
1 'polypeptide(L)'
;MEKIEGTSSTENPRPWQSYHTVYTNAKAGMDGVDKEKVQRVVYEMSKGSKYFDNEERKEAFIRQKIEHMRVRCAKLTAADLAHYQKVADKRVSELEVRRDLSRIWLHVDMDAFYAAVETLSDPSLKGKPMAVGGMSMISTANYEV
;
A
#
# COMPACT_ATOMS: atom_id res chain seq x y z
N MET A 1 -6.38 37.96 26.32
CA MET A 1 -4.97 37.66 25.99
C MET A 1 -4.59 36.44 26.79
N GLU A 2 -4.72 35.27 26.18
CA GLU A 2 -4.33 34.01 26.81
C GLU A 2 -3.45 33.31 25.76
N LYS A 3 -2.15 33.22 26.06
CA LYS A 3 -1.16 32.61 25.17
C LYS A 3 -1.34 31.10 25.26
N ILE A 4 -1.76 30.48 24.17
CA ILE A 4 -1.65 29.04 23.99
C ILE A 4 -0.18 28.75 23.70
N GLU A 5 0.52 28.18 24.67
CA GLU A 5 1.86 27.64 24.50
C GLU A 5 1.78 26.42 23.58
N GLY A 6 2.17 26.62 22.32
CA GLY A 6 2.43 25.51 21.40
C GLY A 6 3.70 24.80 21.84
N THR A 7 3.56 23.64 22.47
CA THR A 7 4.66 22.69 22.62
C THR A 7 5.12 22.23 21.24
N SER A 8 6.14 22.89 20.69
CA SER A 8 6.91 22.39 19.57
C SER A 8 7.81 21.25 20.08
N SER A 9 7.28 20.04 20.14
CA SER A 9 8.14 18.86 20.29
C SER A 9 8.97 18.75 19.01
N THR A 10 10.25 19.11 19.11
CA THR A 10 11.26 18.79 18.10
C THR A 10 11.41 17.27 18.06
N GLU A 11 10.50 16.58 17.38
CA GLU A 11 10.68 15.19 17.07
C GLU A 11 11.87 15.07 16.11
N ASN A 12 12.91 14.33 16.54
CA ASN A 12 14.00 13.97 15.64
C ASN A 12 13.41 13.34 14.36
N PRO A 13 13.92 13.71 13.17
CA PRO A 13 13.41 13.16 11.93
C PRO A 13 13.55 11.63 11.97
N ARG A 14 12.42 10.93 11.90
CA ARG A 14 12.36 9.47 11.93
C ARG A 14 12.60 8.95 10.50
N PRO A 15 13.81 8.46 10.16
CA PRO A 15 14.17 8.18 8.77
C PRO A 15 13.33 7.04 8.14
N TRP A 16 12.73 6.17 8.95
CA TRP A 16 11.82 5.13 8.49
C TRP A 16 10.47 5.67 7.98
N GLN A 17 10.06 6.88 8.36
CA GLN A 17 8.80 7.48 7.89
C GLN A 17 8.85 7.83 6.39
N SER A 18 10.04 8.09 5.85
CA SER A 18 10.24 8.29 4.42
C SER A 18 10.44 7.00 3.62
N TYR A 19 10.50 5.83 4.27
CA TYR A 19 10.76 4.57 3.59
C TYR A 19 9.45 3.90 3.15
N HIS A 20 8.99 4.26 1.95
CA HIS A 20 7.67 3.85 1.42
C HIS A 20 7.64 2.43 0.80
N THR A 21 8.72 1.65 0.95
CA THR A 21 8.81 0.27 0.46
C THR A 21 7.96 -0.71 1.29
N VAL A 22 7.63 -0.33 2.52
CA VAL A 22 6.87 -1.17 3.45
C VAL A 22 5.37 -0.92 3.26
N TYR A 23 4.71 -1.84 2.59
CA TYR A 23 3.26 -1.82 2.43
C TYR A 23 2.57 -2.50 3.61
N THR A 24 2.30 -1.75 4.68
CA THR A 24 1.33 -2.16 5.71
C THR A 24 -0.10 -1.87 5.23
N ASN A 25 -0.42 -2.42 4.05
CA ASN A 25 -1.74 -2.27 3.42
C ASN A 25 -2.81 -3.04 4.20
N ALA A 26 -4.07 -2.64 4.00
CA ALA A 26 -5.26 -3.28 4.52
C ALA A 26 -5.49 -4.65 3.86
N LYS A 27 -4.65 -5.64 4.18
CA LYS A 27 -4.91 -7.05 3.91
C LYS A 27 -5.77 -7.60 5.06
N ALA A 28 -6.67 -8.54 4.78
CA ALA A 28 -7.48 -9.19 5.80
C ALA A 28 -6.59 -9.72 6.94
N GLY A 29 -7.04 -9.55 8.19
CA GLY A 29 -6.32 -10.00 9.38
C GLY A 29 -5.14 -9.11 9.82
N MET A 30 -4.89 -7.98 9.17
CA MET A 30 -3.83 -7.03 9.57
C MET A 30 -4.34 -5.88 10.46
N ASP A 31 -5.58 -5.97 10.94
CA ASP A 31 -6.18 -4.96 11.81
C ASP A 31 -5.47 -4.92 13.17
N GLY A 32 -5.14 -3.72 13.65
CA GLY A 32 -4.47 -3.52 14.94
C GLY A 32 -2.95 -3.73 14.94
N VAL A 33 -2.33 -4.07 13.81
CA VAL A 33 -0.87 -4.15 13.69
C VAL A 33 -0.23 -2.77 13.85
N ASP A 34 0.78 -2.65 14.71
CA ASP A 34 1.60 -1.45 14.87
C ASP A 34 2.44 -1.20 13.61
N LYS A 35 1.88 -0.38 12.72
CA LYS A 35 2.48 -0.05 11.42
C LYS A 35 3.83 0.62 11.57
N GLU A 36 4.01 1.46 12.59
CA GLU A 36 5.27 2.17 12.79
C GLU A 36 6.36 1.19 13.22
N LYS A 37 6.07 0.29 14.17
CA LYS A 37 7.02 -0.75 14.57
C LYS A 37 7.45 -1.61 13.38
N VAL A 38 6.49 -2.04 12.55
CA VAL A 38 6.78 -2.84 11.34
C VAL A 38 7.67 -2.06 10.37
N GLN A 39 7.31 -0.80 10.07
CA GLN A 39 8.11 0.05 9.19
C GLN A 39 9.53 0.25 9.70
N ARG A 40 9.69 0.53 10.99
CA ARG A 40 11.01 0.70 11.61
C ARG A 40 11.85 -0.58 11.50
N VAL A 41 11.27 -1.74 11.83
CA VAL A 41 11.98 -3.03 11.74
C VAL A 41 12.44 -3.31 10.32
N VAL A 42 11.55 -3.16 9.33
CA VAL A 42 11.91 -3.42 7.92
C VAL A 42 12.95 -2.41 7.42
N TYR A 43 12.84 -1.13 7.80
CA TYR A 43 13.83 -0.12 7.47
C TYR A 43 15.22 -0.49 8.00
N GLU A 44 15.33 -0.77 9.31
CA GLU A 44 16.61 -1.10 9.94
C GLU A 44 17.24 -2.37 9.34
N MET A 45 16.41 -3.38 9.04
CA MET A 45 16.89 -4.63 8.41
C MET A 45 17.28 -4.47 6.94
N SER A 46 16.78 -3.44 6.25
CA SER A 46 17.03 -3.23 4.82
C SER A 46 18.14 -2.23 4.54
N LYS A 47 18.35 -1.26 5.45
CA LYS A 47 19.26 -0.13 5.28
C LYS A 47 20.69 -0.59 4.94
N GLY A 48 21.29 0.06 3.93
CA GLY A 48 22.65 -0.25 3.48
C GLY A 48 22.77 -1.47 2.56
N SER A 49 21.65 -2.12 2.21
CA SER A 49 21.64 -3.15 1.17
C SER A 49 21.55 -2.54 -0.23
N LYS A 50 22.03 -3.27 -1.25
CA LYS A 50 21.85 -2.87 -2.67
C LYS A 50 20.38 -2.74 -3.06
N TYR A 51 19.49 -3.49 -2.42
CA TYR A 51 18.05 -3.39 -2.62
C TYR A 51 17.54 -2.05 -2.11
N PHE A 52 17.94 -1.64 -0.89
CA PHE A 52 17.61 -0.36 -0.32
C PHE A 52 18.04 0.81 -1.21
N ASP A 53 19.28 0.82 -1.68
CA ASP A 53 19.79 1.86 -2.60
C ASP A 53 19.01 1.91 -3.92
N ASN A 54 18.48 0.77 -4.37
CA ASN A 54 17.65 0.70 -5.56
C ASN A 54 16.24 1.25 -5.31
N GLU A 55 15.64 0.96 -4.16
CA GLU A 55 14.35 1.52 -3.77
C GLU A 55 14.42 3.03 -3.54
N GLU A 56 15.49 3.55 -2.94
CA GLU A 56 15.70 5.01 -2.83
C GLU A 56 15.78 5.70 -4.20
N ARG A 57 16.49 5.08 -5.16
CA ARG A 57 16.55 5.60 -6.55
C ARG A 57 15.18 5.60 -7.23
N LYS A 58 14.40 4.53 -7.07
CA LYS A 58 13.03 4.46 -7.59
C LYS A 58 12.13 5.51 -6.94
N GLU A 59 12.25 5.70 -5.63
CA GLU A 59 11.45 6.70 -4.91
C GLU A 59 11.77 8.11 -5.41
N ALA A 60 13.05 8.45 -5.58
CA ALA A 60 13.46 9.74 -6.14
C ALA A 60 12.86 9.96 -7.54
N PHE A 61 12.88 8.94 -8.40
CA PHE A 61 12.25 8.98 -9.72
C PHE A 61 10.73 9.18 -9.66
N ILE A 62 10.05 8.42 -8.79
CA ILE A 62 8.59 8.55 -8.60
C ILE A 62 8.24 9.94 -8.08
N ARG A 63 9.02 10.48 -7.14
CA ARG A 63 8.83 11.82 -6.59
C ARG A 63 8.97 12.89 -7.68
N GLN A 64 9.99 12.78 -8.54
CA GLN A 64 10.14 13.66 -9.69
C GLN A 64 8.95 13.57 -10.64
N LYS A 65 8.43 12.37 -10.90
CA LYS A 65 7.24 12.15 -11.73
C LYS A 65 5.99 12.79 -11.11
N ILE A 66 5.80 12.66 -9.80
CA ILE A 66 4.70 13.30 -9.07
C ILE A 66 4.78 14.82 -9.20
N GLU A 67 5.97 15.40 -9.02
CA GLU A 67 6.15 16.84 -9.14
C GLU A 67 5.87 17.33 -10.55
N HIS A 68 6.36 16.61 -11.56
CA HIS A 68 6.04 16.91 -12.95
C HIS A 68 4.52 16.86 -13.24
N MET A 69 3.82 15.86 -12.68
CA MET A 69 2.35 15.79 -12.78
C MET A 69 1.67 16.97 -12.07
N ARG A 70 2.14 17.35 -10.88
CA ARG A 70 1.61 18.51 -10.13
C ARG A 70 1.77 19.80 -10.91
N VAL A 71 2.94 20.05 -11.49
CA VAL A 71 3.18 21.21 -12.35
C VAL A 71 2.25 21.20 -13.57
N ARG A 72 2.03 20.04 -14.19
CA ARG A 72 1.07 19.93 -15.31
C ARG A 72 -0.36 20.23 -14.86
N CYS A 73 -0.79 19.70 -13.72
CA CYS A 73 -2.10 19.97 -13.15
C CYS A 73 -2.30 21.45 -12.83
N ALA A 74 -1.29 22.12 -12.26
CA ALA A 74 -1.35 23.54 -11.93
C ALA A 74 -1.50 24.46 -13.15
N LYS A 75 -1.13 23.97 -14.35
CA LYS A 75 -1.30 24.71 -15.62
C LYS A 75 -2.69 24.55 -16.24
N LEU A 76 -3.54 23.66 -15.72
CA LEU A 76 -4.87 23.45 -16.27
C LEU A 76 -5.76 24.64 -15.94
N THR A 77 -6.42 25.17 -16.96
CA THR A 77 -7.40 26.25 -16.81
C THR A 77 -8.80 25.70 -16.51
N ALA A 78 -9.70 26.56 -16.03
CA ALA A 78 -11.10 26.18 -15.86
C ALA A 78 -11.76 25.71 -17.18
N ALA A 79 -11.33 26.27 -18.32
CA ALA A 79 -11.81 25.86 -19.64
C ALA A 79 -11.31 24.46 -20.02
N ASP A 80 -10.04 24.14 -19.75
CA ASP A 80 -9.49 22.80 -19.95
C ASP A 80 -10.24 21.77 -19.11
N LEU A 81 -10.44 22.07 -17.82
CA LEU A 81 -11.17 21.19 -16.91
C LEU A 81 -12.60 20.97 -17.38
N ALA A 82 -13.32 22.02 -17.79
CA ALA A 82 -14.67 21.89 -18.34
C ALA A 82 -14.72 21.05 -19.63
N HIS A 83 -13.74 21.21 -20.51
CA HIS A 83 -13.61 20.39 -21.72
C HIS A 83 -13.42 18.90 -21.39
N TYR A 84 -12.43 18.58 -20.55
CA TYR A 84 -12.15 17.20 -20.18
C TYR A 84 -13.25 16.56 -19.34
N GLN A 85 -13.94 17.33 -18.50
CA GLN A 85 -15.13 16.86 -17.79
C GLN A 85 -16.20 16.40 -18.78
N LYS A 86 -16.51 17.22 -19.80
CA LYS A 86 -17.48 16.85 -20.84
C LYS A 86 -17.08 15.58 -21.60
N VAL A 87 -15.79 15.41 -21.89
CA VAL A 87 -15.27 14.20 -22.55
C VAL A 87 -15.43 12.98 -21.64
N ALA A 88 -15.10 13.11 -20.35
CA ALA A 88 -15.24 12.04 -19.37
C ALA A 88 -16.71 11.65 -19.16
N ASP A 89 -17.62 12.63 -19.01
CA ASP A 89 -19.05 12.40 -18.79
C ASP A 89 -19.70 11.69 -19.98
N LYS A 90 -19.32 12.08 -21.20
CA LYS A 90 -19.75 11.36 -22.42
C LYS A 90 -19.31 9.91 -22.36
N ARG A 91 -18.06 9.65 -21.98
CA ARG A 91 -17.54 8.29 -21.89
C ARG A 91 -18.21 7.47 -20.79
N VAL A 92 -18.45 8.05 -19.62
CA VAL A 92 -19.20 7.42 -18.54
C VAL A 92 -20.59 7.06 -19.02
N SER A 93 -21.31 7.99 -19.64
CA SER A 93 -22.65 7.73 -20.19
C SER A 93 -22.67 6.58 -21.21
N GLU A 94 -21.69 6.52 -22.10
CA GLU A 94 -21.53 5.41 -23.05
C GLU A 94 -21.29 4.05 -22.38
N LEU A 95 -20.54 4.03 -21.27
CA LEU A 95 -20.27 2.83 -20.49
C LEU A 95 -21.51 2.39 -19.71
N GLU A 96 -22.26 3.34 -19.13
CA GLU A 96 -23.48 3.07 -18.40
C GLU A 96 -24.57 2.44 -19.27
N VAL A 97 -24.75 2.95 -20.50
CA VAL A 97 -25.71 2.37 -21.46
C VAL A 97 -25.36 0.91 -21.79
N ARG A 98 -24.08 0.53 -21.71
CA ARG A 98 -23.60 -0.83 -22.02
C ARG A 98 -23.44 -1.70 -20.77
N ARG A 99 -23.81 -1.21 -19.59
CA ARG A 99 -23.68 -1.95 -18.34
C ARG A 99 -24.60 -3.16 -18.36
N ASP A 100 -24.01 -4.36 -18.41
CA ASP A 100 -24.72 -5.63 -18.35
C ASP A 100 -24.78 -6.15 -16.91
N LEU A 101 -25.97 -6.15 -16.32
CA LEU A 101 -26.25 -6.67 -14.98
C LEU A 101 -26.93 -8.05 -15.00
N SER A 102 -27.06 -8.69 -16.17
CA SER A 102 -27.75 -9.99 -16.27
C SER A 102 -26.88 -11.16 -15.80
N ARG A 103 -25.60 -10.91 -15.51
CA ARG A 103 -24.61 -11.92 -15.14
C ARG A 103 -24.35 -11.89 -13.65
N ILE A 104 -24.32 -13.08 -13.05
CA ILE A 104 -23.80 -13.27 -11.70
C ILE A 104 -22.33 -13.64 -11.83
N TRP A 105 -21.46 -12.80 -11.28
CA TRP A 105 -20.03 -13.04 -11.22
C TRP A 105 -19.70 -13.58 -9.83
N LEU A 106 -19.12 -14.77 -9.77
CA LEU A 106 -18.61 -15.35 -8.53
C LEU A 106 -17.08 -15.28 -8.55
N HIS A 107 -16.51 -14.64 -7.54
CA HIS A 107 -15.08 -14.68 -7.27
C HIS A 107 -14.87 -15.50 -6.01
N VAL A 108 -14.00 -16.51 -6.08
CA VAL A 108 -13.63 -17.35 -4.95
C VAL A 108 -12.15 -17.15 -4.69
N ASP A 109 -11.82 -16.76 -3.47
CA ASP A 109 -10.45 -16.64 -2.97
C ASP A 109 -10.28 -17.60 -1.78
N MET A 110 -9.15 -18.29 -1.72
CA MET A 110 -8.87 -19.28 -0.68
C MET A 110 -8.09 -18.63 0.46
N ASP A 111 -8.65 -18.67 1.66
CA ASP A 111 -8.05 -18.07 2.86
C ASP A 111 -6.65 -18.63 3.12
N ALA A 112 -5.64 -17.75 3.05
CA ALA A 112 -4.23 -18.07 3.26
C ALA A 112 -3.77 -19.38 2.57
N PHE A 113 -4.22 -19.63 1.34
CA PHE A 113 -4.21 -20.95 0.68
C PHE A 113 -3.02 -21.87 1.02
N TYR A 114 -1.78 -21.49 0.69
CA TYR A 114 -0.63 -22.36 0.95
C TYR A 114 -0.40 -22.62 2.45
N ALA A 115 -0.56 -21.60 3.30
CA ALA A 115 -0.41 -21.78 4.74
C ALA A 115 -1.53 -22.66 5.31
N ALA A 116 -2.76 -22.56 4.77
CA ALA A 116 -3.87 -23.43 5.15
C ALA A 116 -3.61 -24.90 4.75
N VAL A 117 -3.03 -25.15 3.57
CA VAL A 117 -2.63 -26.50 3.13
C VAL A 117 -1.55 -27.10 4.04
N GLU A 118 -0.52 -26.32 4.38
CA GLU A 118 0.53 -26.78 5.31
C GLU A 118 -0.03 -27.06 6.71
N THR A 119 -0.94 -26.20 7.20
CA THR A 119 -1.61 -26.39 8.51
C THR A 119 -2.54 -27.62 8.52
N LEU A 120 -3.14 -27.96 7.39
CA LEU A 120 -3.93 -29.18 7.23
C LEU A 120 -3.04 -30.43 7.23
N SER A 121 -1.88 -30.34 6.58
CA SER A 121 -0.90 -31.44 6.47
C SER A 121 -0.17 -31.69 7.79
N ASP A 122 0.19 -30.63 8.52
CA ASP A 122 0.77 -30.68 9.87
C ASP A 122 -0.09 -29.87 10.85
N PRO A 123 -1.01 -30.53 11.59
CA PRO A 123 -1.86 -29.88 12.57
C PRO A 123 -1.10 -29.21 13.73
N SER A 124 0.18 -29.52 13.94
CA SER A 124 0.99 -28.90 15.00
C SER A 124 1.30 -27.41 14.73
N LEU A 125 1.05 -26.94 13.51
CA LEU A 125 1.19 -25.54 13.09
C LEU A 125 -0.03 -24.67 13.47
N LYS A 126 -1.16 -25.27 13.87
CA LYS A 126 -2.35 -24.52 14.31
C LYS A 126 -2.04 -23.69 15.57
N GLY A 127 -2.54 -22.46 15.62
CA GLY A 127 -2.32 -21.54 16.73
C GLY A 127 -0.89 -20.98 16.81
N LYS A 128 -0.09 -21.11 15.73
CA LYS A 128 1.27 -20.58 15.66
C LYS A 128 1.41 -19.67 14.43
N PRO A 129 2.04 -18.50 14.55
CA PRO A 129 2.41 -17.69 13.38
C PRO A 129 3.35 -18.48 12.47
N MET A 130 2.98 -18.63 11.20
CA MET A 130 3.79 -19.35 10.22
C MET A 130 3.65 -18.74 8.82
N ALA A 131 4.68 -18.98 8.00
CA ALA A 131 4.71 -18.53 6.61
C ALA A 131 5.28 -19.60 5.69
N VAL A 132 4.79 -19.62 4.45
CA VAL A 132 5.23 -20.54 3.40
C VAL A 132 6.17 -19.81 2.45
N GLY A 133 7.37 -20.36 2.25
CA GLY A 133 8.39 -19.80 1.37
C GLY A 133 9.80 -20.16 1.84
N GLY A 134 10.75 -19.26 1.59
CA GLY A 134 12.12 -19.37 2.09
C GLY A 134 12.59 -18.08 2.75
N MET A 135 13.79 -18.09 3.33
CA MET A 135 14.37 -16.90 3.99
C MET A 135 14.58 -15.73 3.03
N SER A 136 14.72 -15.98 1.73
CA SER A 136 14.83 -14.93 0.72
C SER A 136 13.48 -14.31 0.35
N MET A 137 12.39 -15.08 0.37
CA MET A 137 11.07 -14.62 -0.05
C MET A 137 9.96 -15.50 0.53
N ILE A 138 8.95 -14.85 1.08
CA ILE A 138 7.72 -15.48 1.56
C ILE A 138 6.64 -15.38 0.49
N SER A 139 5.91 -16.47 0.26
CA SER A 139 4.77 -16.51 -0.66
C SER A 139 3.48 -16.09 0.03
N THR A 140 3.20 -16.63 1.23
CA THR A 140 2.05 -16.26 2.06
C THR A 140 2.33 -16.55 3.52
N ALA A 141 1.56 -15.94 4.42
CA ALA A 141 1.51 -16.26 5.85
C ALA A 141 0.10 -16.68 6.27
N ASN A 142 -0.02 -17.36 7.40
CA ASN A 142 -1.31 -17.56 8.06
C ASN A 142 -1.75 -16.30 8.81
N TYR A 143 -2.96 -16.33 9.37
CA TYR A 143 -3.57 -15.20 10.09
C TYR A 143 -3.33 -15.22 11.60
N GLU A 144 -2.56 -16.17 12.12
CA GLU A 144 -2.27 -16.28 13.55
C GLU A 144 -1.43 -15.08 14.00
N VAL A 145 -1.77 -14.50 15.17
CA VAL A 145 -1.15 -13.29 15.74
C VAL A 145 -0.31 -13.62 16.96
#